data_AF-A0A6J0SZ48-F1
#
_entry.id   AF-A0A6J0SZ48-F1
#
_cell.length_a   1.000
_cell.length_b   1.000
_cell.length_c   1.000
_cell.angle_alpha   90.00
_cell.angle_beta   90.00
_cell.angle_gamma   90.00
#
_symmetry.space_group_name_H-M   'P 1'
#
loop_
_entity.id
_entity.type
_entity.pdbx_description
1 polymer ?
#
loop_
_entity_poly.entity_id
_entity_poly.type
_entity_poly.pdbx_seq_one_letter_code
_entity_poly.pdbx_strand_id
1 'polypeptide(L)'
;MVQKYQSPVRVYKHPFELIMAAYEKRFPTCPLIPMFVGSDTVNEYKSEDRAVHVIERRCKLDVDAPRLLKKIAGVDYVYFIQKNSLNRRDRTLHIEAYNETFSNRVVINECCCYTVHPDNEDWTCFEQSASLDIKSFFGFESTVEKIAMKQYTSNIKKGKEIIEYYLKQLEEEGITYIPRWTPPVKYNNDHGRSYVRRPLSSPVNVPETAIKEGLNPKEMNTCNNASDPTVGTPDDKLDADYIKRYLGDLTPLQESCLIRLRQWLQETHKGKIPKDEHILRFLRARDFNIDKAREILCQSLTWRKQHQVDYILDTWNPPQVLQDYYTGGWHHHDKDGRPLYVLRLGQMDTKGLVRALGEEALLRYVLSINEEGLRRCEENTKVFGRPISAWTCLVDLEGLNMRHLWRPGVKALLRIIEVVEANYPETLGRLLILRAPRVFPVLWTLVSPFIDDNTRKKFLIYAGNDYQGPGGLLDYIDKEIIPDFLGGECMCEVPEGGLVPKSLYRTAEELENEDIKLWTETIYQSASVFKGAPHEIFIQIVEASSVITWDFDVCKGDIVFNIYHSKRAPQPPKKDSLGAHSITSPGGNNVQLIDKAWQLGRDYSMVESPLICKEGESVQVRTMSAICTLDL
;
A
#
# COMPACT_ATOMS: atom_id res chain seq x y z
N MET A 1 8.28 -3.51 22.08
CA MET A 1 8.43 -4.11 20.73
C MET A 1 9.72 -3.60 20.15
N VAL A 2 10.67 -4.49 19.84
CA VAL A 2 12.01 -4.10 19.40
C VAL A 2 12.05 -3.91 17.88
N GLN A 3 12.24 -2.68 17.43
CA GLN A 3 12.56 -2.36 16.04
C GLN A 3 14.07 -2.22 15.88
N LYS A 4 14.62 -2.73 14.79
CA LYS A 4 16.04 -2.61 14.43
C LYS A 4 16.20 -1.97 13.06
N TYR A 5 17.10 -0.99 13.01
CA TYR A 5 17.43 -0.17 11.85
C TYR A 5 18.91 -0.33 11.54
N GLN A 6 19.27 -0.40 10.26
CA GLN A 6 20.64 -0.38 9.78
C GLN A 6 20.67 0.40 8.47
N SER A 7 21.56 1.38 8.38
CA SER A 7 21.76 2.18 7.17
C SER A 7 22.75 1.49 6.23
N PRO A 8 22.65 1.70 4.91
CA PRO A 8 23.67 1.24 3.98
C PRO A 8 24.99 1.98 4.23
N VAL A 9 26.11 1.27 4.05
CA VAL A 9 27.46 1.81 4.21
C VAL A 9 27.65 3.03 3.31
N ARG A 10 27.98 4.17 3.91
CA ARG A 10 28.29 5.43 3.20
C ARG A 10 29.79 5.56 3.03
N VAL A 11 30.22 6.15 1.91
CA VAL A 11 31.63 6.42 1.64
C VAL A 11 31.84 7.93 1.50
N TYR A 12 32.67 8.49 2.37
CA TYR A 12 33.21 9.84 2.23
C TYR A 12 34.54 9.76 1.47
N LYS A 13 34.68 10.56 0.41
CA LYS A 13 35.92 10.63 -0.40
C LYS A 13 36.99 11.52 0.24
N HIS A 14 37.18 11.38 1.56
CA HIS A 14 38.17 12.10 2.35
C HIS A 14 38.84 11.16 3.37
N PRO A 15 40.13 11.38 3.70
CA PRO A 15 40.85 10.60 4.69
C PRO A 15 40.17 10.62 6.07
N PHE A 16 40.25 9.48 6.75
CA PHE A 16 39.70 9.25 8.09
C PHE A 16 40.04 10.39 9.05
N GLU A 17 41.29 10.85 9.03
CA GLU A 17 41.84 11.87 9.90
C GLU A 17 41.11 13.23 9.77
N LEU A 18 40.73 13.63 8.54
CA LEU A 18 39.93 14.83 8.28
C LEU A 18 38.48 14.64 8.70
N ILE A 19 37.88 13.47 8.45
CA ILE A 19 36.53 13.16 8.90
C ILE A 19 36.44 13.22 10.43
N MET A 20 37.46 12.75 11.16
CA MET A 20 37.49 12.84 12.62
C MET A 20 37.58 14.28 13.12
N ALA A 21 38.34 15.16 12.43
CA ALA A 21 38.40 16.58 12.78
C ALA A 21 37.08 17.31 12.49
N ALA A 22 36.46 17.06 11.34
CA ALA A 22 35.15 17.61 10.97
C ALA A 22 34.04 17.12 11.92
N TYR A 23 34.12 15.86 12.35
CA TYR A 23 33.21 15.24 13.29
C TYR A 23 33.24 15.92 14.67
N GLU A 24 34.43 16.26 15.19
CA GLU A 24 34.59 16.83 16.54
C GLU A 24 34.19 18.32 16.61
N LYS A 25 34.22 19.06 15.49
CA LYS A 25 33.70 20.45 15.39
C LYS A 25 32.20 20.60 15.75
N ARG A 26 31.48 19.48 15.90
CA ARG A 26 30.04 19.43 16.27
C ARG A 26 29.80 19.53 17.78
N PHE A 27 30.85 19.60 18.60
CA PHE A 27 30.78 19.68 20.06
C PHE A 27 31.46 20.96 20.59
N PRO A 28 31.01 21.53 21.73
CA PRO A 28 29.91 21.06 22.58
C PRO A 28 28.51 21.39 22.05
N THR A 29 28.40 22.21 20.99
CA THR A 29 27.14 22.58 20.33
C THR A 29 27.30 22.53 18.81
N CYS A 30 26.19 22.38 18.07
CA CYS A 30 26.21 22.33 16.60
C CYS A 30 25.06 23.18 16.02
N PRO A 31 25.34 24.38 15.47
CA PRO A 31 24.30 25.27 14.92
C PRO A 31 23.44 24.63 13.81
N LEU A 32 23.99 23.65 13.08
CA LEU A 32 23.28 22.90 12.03
C LEU A 32 22.28 21.87 12.58
N ILE A 33 22.30 21.61 13.88
CA ILE A 33 21.33 20.79 14.60
C ILE A 33 20.64 21.68 15.65
N PRO A 34 19.64 22.51 15.29
CA PRO A 34 19.04 23.49 16.21
C PRO A 34 18.47 22.91 17.51
N MET A 35 18.05 21.63 17.47
CA MET A 35 17.58 20.91 18.65
C MET A 35 18.70 20.46 19.60
N PHE A 36 19.97 20.41 19.16
CA PHE A 36 21.12 20.03 19.99
C PHE A 36 21.62 21.24 20.77
N VAL A 37 21.05 21.38 21.97
CA VAL A 37 21.29 22.50 22.90
C VAL A 37 22.73 22.47 23.41
N GLY A 38 23.29 21.27 23.60
CA GLY A 38 24.72 21.07 23.85
C GLY A 38 25.05 19.74 24.50
N SER A 39 26.31 19.54 24.85
CA SER A 39 26.81 18.34 25.54
C SER A 39 27.85 18.65 26.61
N ASP A 40 27.74 17.96 27.74
CA ASP A 40 28.75 17.96 28.81
C ASP A 40 29.58 16.67 28.74
N THR A 41 30.90 16.74 28.91
CA THR A 41 31.74 15.54 29.05
C THR A 41 31.53 14.91 30.42
N VAL A 42 31.09 13.65 30.45
CA VAL A 42 30.88 12.85 31.68
C VAL A 42 32.14 12.08 32.06
N ASN A 43 32.84 11.55 31.06
CA ASN A 43 34.04 10.73 31.25
C ASN A 43 34.96 10.88 30.04
N GLU A 44 36.28 10.86 30.27
CA GLU A 44 37.29 10.98 29.21
C GLU A 44 38.52 10.14 29.58
N TYR A 45 38.95 9.29 28.65
CA TYR A 45 40.12 8.42 28.77
C TYR A 45 40.99 8.54 27.52
N LYS A 46 42.31 8.63 27.71
CA LYS A 46 43.32 8.61 26.64
C LYS A 46 44.39 7.59 27.00
N SER A 47 44.79 6.76 26.03
CA SER A 47 45.93 5.85 26.20
C SER A 47 47.25 6.62 26.32
N GLU A 48 48.24 6.01 26.97
CA GLU A 48 49.56 6.62 27.20
C GLU A 48 50.24 7.05 25.88
N ASP A 49 50.09 6.23 24.84
CA ASP A 49 50.62 6.46 23.49
C ASP A 49 49.74 7.39 22.63
N ARG A 50 48.62 7.88 23.19
CA ARG A 50 47.58 8.70 22.54
C ARG A 50 46.94 8.09 21.29
N ALA A 51 47.09 6.78 21.08
CA ALA A 51 46.42 6.07 20.00
C ALA A 51 44.90 6.01 20.20
N VAL A 52 44.46 5.77 21.44
CA VAL A 52 43.04 5.58 21.79
C VAL A 52 42.56 6.76 22.62
N HIS A 53 41.40 7.31 22.26
CA HIS A 53 40.69 8.35 22.98
C HIS A 53 39.22 7.94 23.09
N VAL A 54 38.78 7.66 24.31
CA VAL A 54 37.37 7.39 24.62
C VAL A 54 36.80 8.61 25.34
N ILE A 55 35.70 9.16 24.84
CA ILE A 55 35.00 10.29 25.45
C ILE A 55 33.50 10.04 25.50
N GLU A 56 32.92 10.20 26.68
CA GLU A 56 31.51 9.99 26.97
C GLU A 56 30.86 11.32 27.30
N ARG A 57 29.80 11.65 26.59
CA ARG A 57 29.12 12.95 26.61
C ARG A 57 27.66 12.78 26.96
N ARG A 58 27.16 13.60 27.88
CA ARG A 58 25.73 13.74 28.17
C ARG A 58 25.19 14.87 27.31
N CYS A 59 24.50 14.50 26.24
CA CYS A 59 23.97 15.39 25.24
C CYS A 59 22.51 15.77 25.57
N LYS A 60 22.15 17.03 25.36
CA LYS A 60 20.85 17.64 25.68
C LYS A 60 20.14 18.07 24.40
N LEU A 61 18.92 17.57 24.17
CA LEU A 61 18.04 18.03 23.09
C LEU A 61 16.81 18.78 23.60
N ASP A 62 16.41 19.81 22.86
CA ASP A 62 15.02 20.27 22.80
C ASP A 62 14.29 19.54 21.66
N VAL A 63 13.55 18.48 22.02
CA VAL A 63 12.80 17.69 21.04
C VAL A 63 11.44 18.35 20.81
N ASP A 64 11.08 18.59 19.54
CA ASP A 64 9.75 19.08 19.15
C ASP A 64 8.70 17.96 19.35
N ALA A 65 8.01 18.04 20.49
CA ALA A 65 6.97 17.11 20.90
C ALA A 65 5.68 17.90 21.24
N PRO A 66 4.48 17.34 20.96
CA PRO A 66 3.22 18.01 21.24
C PRO A 66 3.13 18.51 22.69
N ARG A 67 2.57 19.71 22.91
CA ARG A 67 2.49 20.34 24.24
C ARG A 67 1.85 19.45 25.31
N LEU A 68 0.87 18.62 24.93
CA LEU A 68 0.24 17.63 25.82
C LEU A 68 1.25 16.57 26.28
N LEU A 69 2.11 16.09 25.37
CA LEU A 69 3.12 15.06 25.63
C LEU A 69 4.26 15.62 26.50
N LYS A 70 4.76 16.84 26.23
CA LYS A 70 5.72 17.53 27.12
C LYS A 70 5.14 17.71 28.53
N LYS A 71 3.87 18.12 28.65
CA LYS A 71 3.18 18.34 29.93
C LYS A 71 2.91 17.04 30.72
N ILE A 72 2.57 15.94 30.06
CA ILE A 72 2.36 14.63 30.70
C ILE A 72 3.70 14.01 31.13
N ALA A 73 4.75 14.19 30.32
CA ALA A 73 6.03 13.54 30.56
C ALA A 73 6.98 14.34 31.48
N GLY A 74 6.68 15.62 31.76
CA GLY A 74 7.30 16.40 32.84
C GLY A 74 8.74 16.87 32.59
N VAL A 75 9.20 16.87 31.34
CA VAL A 75 10.55 17.32 30.97
C VAL A 75 10.52 18.17 29.69
N ASP A 76 11.19 19.32 29.74
CA ASP A 76 11.34 20.22 28.58
C ASP A 76 12.42 19.74 27.60
N TYR A 77 13.39 18.97 28.09
CA TYR A 77 14.55 18.47 27.35
C TYR A 77 14.70 16.95 27.50
N VAL A 78 15.29 16.32 26.48
CA VAL A 78 15.65 14.90 26.48
C VAL A 78 17.18 14.79 26.54
N TYR A 79 17.67 13.95 27.45
CA TYR A 79 19.09 13.63 27.58
C TYR A 79 19.40 12.23 27.06
N PHE A 80 20.56 12.11 26.40
CA PHE A 80 21.18 10.84 26.05
C PHE A 80 22.67 10.87 26.31
N ILE A 81 23.21 9.69 26.61
CA ILE A 81 24.65 9.47 26.71
C ILE A 81 25.16 9.07 25.34
N GLN A 82 26.29 9.63 24.93
CA GLN A 82 27.00 9.29 23.72
C GLN A 82 28.47 9.03 24.06
N LYS A 83 28.92 7.80 23.84
CA LYS A 83 30.29 7.33 24.05
C LYS A 83 30.98 7.15 22.71
N ASN A 84 32.01 7.95 22.46
CA ASN A 84 32.88 7.87 21.30
C ASN A 84 34.17 7.16 21.69
N SER A 85 34.56 6.12 20.95
CA SER A 85 35.82 5.40 21.11
C SER A 85 36.62 5.55 19.82
N LEU A 86 37.48 6.57 19.77
CA LEU A 86 38.38 6.85 18.66
C LEU A 86 39.68 6.06 18.82
N ASN A 87 40.02 5.25 17.84
CA ASN A 87 41.28 4.54 17.73
C ASN A 87 42.04 5.01 16.50
N ARG A 88 43.09 5.81 16.72
CA ARG A 88 43.94 6.39 15.66
C ARG A 88 44.96 5.42 15.09
N ARG A 89 45.25 4.31 15.79
CA ARG A 89 46.14 3.24 15.30
C ARG A 89 45.42 2.39 14.26
N ASP A 90 44.22 1.94 14.61
CA ASP A 90 43.41 1.05 13.76
C ASP A 90 42.49 1.85 12.81
N ARG A 91 42.53 3.19 12.88
CA ARG A 91 41.76 4.16 12.08
C ARG A 91 40.25 3.86 12.13
N THR A 92 39.72 3.68 13.34
CA THR A 92 38.29 3.49 13.60
C THR A 92 37.74 4.49 14.62
N LEU A 93 36.46 4.84 14.48
CA LEU A 93 35.69 5.54 15.51
C LEU A 93 34.37 4.81 15.71
N HIS A 94 34.24 4.15 16.87
CA HIS A 94 32.99 3.55 17.32
C HIS A 94 32.21 4.54 18.18
N ILE A 95 30.91 4.67 17.94
CA ILE A 95 30.03 5.58 18.65
C ILE A 95 28.84 4.78 19.15
N GLU A 96 28.63 4.79 20.46
CA GLU A 96 27.49 4.17 21.13
C GLU A 96 26.66 5.30 21.75
N ALA A 97 25.37 5.41 21.43
CA ALA A 97 24.49 6.40 22.03
C ALA A 97 23.20 5.75 22.56
N TYR A 98 22.73 6.18 23.73
CA TYR A 98 21.50 5.67 24.32
C TYR A 98 20.77 6.72 25.15
N ASN A 99 19.43 6.62 25.24
CA ASN A 99 18.64 7.58 25.99
C ASN A 99 18.78 7.39 27.51
N GLU A 100 19.07 8.49 28.20
CA GLU A 100 19.03 8.55 29.67
C GLU A 100 17.60 8.86 30.11
N THR A 101 17.00 9.90 29.51
CA THR A 101 15.62 10.30 29.78
C THR A 101 14.65 9.25 29.21
N PHE A 102 13.69 8.82 30.03
CA PHE A 102 12.71 7.75 29.73
C PHE A 102 13.28 6.35 29.49
N SER A 103 14.54 6.06 29.82
CA SER A 103 15.19 4.72 29.68
C SER A 103 14.36 3.54 30.23
N ASN A 104 13.57 3.76 31.29
CA ASN A 104 12.67 2.74 31.87
C ASN A 104 11.40 2.45 31.03
N ARG A 105 11.08 3.29 30.04
CA ARG A 105 9.83 3.28 29.25
C ARG A 105 10.06 3.08 27.76
N VAL A 106 11.13 3.69 27.25
CA VAL A 106 11.61 3.58 25.87
C VAL A 106 13.12 3.36 25.96
N VAL A 107 13.62 2.36 25.25
CA VAL A 107 15.06 2.12 25.10
C VAL A 107 15.42 2.43 23.65
N ILE A 108 16.28 3.42 23.46
CA ILE A 108 16.89 3.79 22.20
C ILE A 108 18.38 3.48 22.34
N ASN A 109 18.91 2.65 21.45
CA ASN A 109 20.37 2.48 21.30
C ASN A 109 20.73 2.79 19.85
N GLU A 110 21.82 3.49 19.62
CA GLU A 110 22.36 3.83 18.31
C GLU A 110 23.86 3.49 18.30
N CYS A 111 24.29 2.71 17.32
CA CYS A 111 25.68 2.32 17.13
C CYS A 111 26.15 2.79 15.75
N CYS A 112 27.13 3.69 15.71
CA CYS A 112 27.79 4.12 14.48
C CYS A 112 29.26 3.70 14.47
N CYS A 113 29.79 3.49 13.27
CA CYS A 113 31.19 3.16 13.04
C CYS A 113 31.72 4.00 11.88
N TYR A 114 32.87 4.66 12.06
CA TYR A 114 33.67 5.15 10.95
C TYR A 114 34.90 4.27 10.82
N THR A 115 35.22 3.85 9.61
CA THR A 115 36.38 3.00 9.27
C THR A 115 37.03 3.48 7.98
N VAL A 116 38.25 3.02 7.71
CA VAL A 116 38.90 3.22 6.41
C VAL A 116 38.21 2.36 5.35
N HIS A 117 38.05 2.87 4.13
CA HIS A 117 37.49 2.09 3.02
C HIS A 117 38.45 0.94 2.64
N PRO A 118 37.99 -0.31 2.50
CA PRO A 118 38.86 -1.48 2.30
C PRO A 118 39.75 -1.36 1.06
N ASP A 119 39.21 -0.83 -0.04
CA ASP A 119 39.94 -0.69 -1.31
C ASP A 119 40.64 0.68 -1.48
N ASN A 120 40.51 1.61 -0.53
CA ASN A 120 41.08 2.96 -0.67
C ASN A 120 41.36 3.62 0.70
N GLU A 121 42.64 3.69 1.09
CA GLU A 121 43.03 4.20 2.40
C GLU A 121 42.73 5.69 2.66
N ASP A 122 42.47 6.45 1.60
CA ASP A 122 42.16 7.89 1.66
C ASP A 122 40.65 8.16 1.63
N TRP A 123 39.81 7.11 1.66
CA TRP A 123 38.36 7.21 1.82
C TRP A 123 37.91 6.63 3.17
N THR A 124 36.78 7.14 3.65
CA THR A 124 36.21 6.76 4.96
C THR A 124 34.83 6.16 4.78
N CYS A 125 34.65 4.92 5.23
CA CYS A 125 33.35 4.28 5.37
C CYS A 125 32.65 4.77 6.64
N PHE A 126 31.31 4.85 6.58
CA PHE A 126 30.44 5.12 7.72
C PHE A 126 29.25 4.16 7.72
N GLU A 127 29.06 3.51 8.85
CA GLU A 127 27.98 2.59 9.12
C GLU A 127 27.20 3.07 10.35
N GLN A 128 25.89 2.88 10.34
CA GLN A 128 25.01 3.27 11.44
C GLN A 128 23.87 2.29 11.60
N SER A 129 23.59 1.92 12.83
CA SER A 129 22.47 1.08 13.22
C SER A 129 21.79 1.67 14.44
N ALA A 130 20.51 1.36 14.63
CA ALA A 130 19.77 1.74 15.81
C ALA A 130 18.76 0.67 16.20
N SER A 131 18.40 0.65 17.48
CA SER A 131 17.29 -0.13 18.00
C SER A 131 16.38 0.74 18.86
N LEU A 132 15.08 0.55 18.70
CA LEU A 132 14.03 1.19 19.48
C LEU A 132 13.18 0.09 20.12
N ASP A 133 13.12 0.05 21.44
CA ASP A 133 12.16 -0.79 22.17
C ASP A 133 11.27 0.09 23.05
N ILE A 134 9.99 0.15 22.68
CA ILE A 134 8.95 0.78 23.48
C ILE A 134 8.36 -0.28 24.41
N LYS A 135 8.54 -0.08 25.73
CA LYS A 135 8.02 -0.96 26.78
C LYS A 135 6.61 -0.55 27.18
N SER A 136 6.41 0.71 27.56
CA SER A 136 5.11 1.34 27.80
C SER A 136 5.29 2.86 27.90
N PHE A 137 4.48 3.63 27.19
CA PHE A 137 4.51 5.08 27.15
C PHE A 137 3.11 5.69 27.18
N PHE A 138 2.40 5.46 28.30
CA PHE A 138 1.13 6.14 28.63
C PHE A 138 -0.01 5.98 27.58
N GLY A 139 0.01 4.95 26.72
CA GLY A 139 -0.97 4.81 25.64
C GLY A 139 -0.65 5.61 24.37
N PHE A 140 0.53 6.23 24.29
CA PHE A 140 1.02 7.00 23.14
C PHE A 140 2.13 6.29 22.38
N GLU A 141 2.26 4.96 22.50
CA GLU A 141 3.36 4.16 21.95
C GLU A 141 3.55 4.43 20.44
N SER A 142 2.46 4.38 19.66
CA SER A 142 2.47 4.65 18.21
C SER A 142 2.81 6.10 17.84
N THR A 143 2.62 7.05 18.76
CA THR A 143 2.99 8.46 18.56
C THR A 143 4.48 8.67 18.84
N VAL A 144 5.00 8.06 19.91
CA VAL A 144 6.44 8.05 20.22
C VAL A 144 7.23 7.36 19.11
N GLU A 145 6.74 6.22 18.62
CA GLU A 145 7.32 5.48 17.49
C GLU A 145 7.44 6.37 16.24
N LYS A 146 6.35 7.05 15.85
CA LYS A 146 6.35 8.01 14.72
C LYS A 146 7.32 9.17 14.92
N ILE A 147 7.42 9.73 16.13
CA ILE A 147 8.38 10.81 16.44
C ILE A 147 9.82 10.29 16.33
N ALA A 148 10.12 9.11 16.90
CA ALA A 148 11.44 8.49 16.85
C ALA A 148 11.86 8.15 15.40
N MET A 149 10.96 7.54 14.60
CA MET A 149 11.20 7.27 13.17
C MET A 149 11.45 8.55 12.36
N LYS A 150 10.62 9.58 12.55
CA LYS A 150 10.78 10.88 11.89
C LYS A 150 12.13 11.52 12.24
N GLN A 151 12.52 11.46 13.51
CA GLN A 151 13.78 12.03 13.98
C GLN A 151 14.99 11.26 13.45
N TYR A 152 14.96 9.93 13.49
CA TYR A 152 16.03 9.08 12.96
C TYR A 152 16.25 9.31 11.46
N THR A 153 15.16 9.37 10.69
CA THR A 153 15.19 9.66 9.24
C THR A 153 15.77 11.07 8.95
N SER A 154 15.39 12.07 9.74
CA SER A 154 15.92 13.44 9.64
C SER A 154 17.42 13.51 9.97
N ASN A 155 17.86 12.82 11.03
CA ASN A 155 19.26 12.75 11.45
C ASN A 155 20.14 12.08 10.39
N ILE A 156 19.65 11.00 9.78
CA ILE A 156 20.34 10.27 8.70
C ILE A 156 20.67 11.19 7.52
N LYS A 157 19.76 12.05 7.09
CA LYS A 157 20.01 12.97 5.97
C LYS A 157 21.01 14.07 6.37
N LYS A 158 20.75 14.77 7.47
CA LYS A 158 21.59 15.88 7.96
C LYS A 158 23.01 15.46 8.34
N GLY A 159 23.20 14.24 8.84
CA GLY A 159 24.52 13.77 9.29
C GLY A 159 25.62 13.88 8.24
N LYS A 160 25.30 13.63 6.96
CA LYS A 160 26.23 13.79 5.84
C LYS A 160 26.50 15.28 5.56
N GLU A 161 25.44 16.07 5.41
CA GLU A 161 25.48 17.51 5.12
C GLU A 161 26.34 18.27 6.16
N ILE A 162 26.26 17.86 7.44
CA ILE A 162 27.04 18.46 8.54
C ILE A 162 28.53 18.12 8.44
N ILE A 163 28.89 16.88 8.11
CA ILE A 163 30.30 16.51 7.93
C ILE A 163 30.89 17.23 6.71
N GLU A 164 30.15 17.32 5.60
CA GLU A 164 30.56 18.07 4.40
C GLU A 164 30.73 19.57 4.69
N TYR A 165 29.85 20.17 5.49
CA TYR A 165 30.00 21.56 5.95
C TYR A 165 31.29 21.76 6.75
N TYR A 166 31.56 20.91 7.75
CA TYR A 166 32.76 21.07 8.59
C TYR A 166 34.06 20.70 7.86
N LEU A 167 34.02 19.82 6.86
CA LEU A 167 35.15 19.60 5.96
C LEU A 167 35.47 20.87 5.15
N LYS A 168 34.46 21.54 4.59
CA LYS A 168 34.64 22.82 3.89
C LYS A 168 35.14 23.92 4.83
N GLN A 169 34.65 23.96 6.07
CA GLN A 169 35.18 24.90 7.07
C GLN A 169 36.65 24.62 7.41
N LEU A 170 37.05 23.35 7.52
CA LEU A 170 38.47 22.99 7.73
C LEU A 170 39.33 23.42 6.53
N GLU A 171 38.86 23.26 5.30
CA GLU A 171 39.53 23.74 4.09
C GLU A 171 39.67 25.28 4.08
N GLU A 172 38.62 26.01 4.47
CA GLU A 172 38.65 27.48 4.65
C GLU A 172 39.60 27.92 5.79
N GLU A 173 39.77 27.10 6.83
CA GLU A 173 40.78 27.27 7.88
C GLU A 173 42.20 26.83 7.45
N GLY A 174 42.39 26.36 6.21
CA GLY A 174 43.67 25.90 5.66
C GLY A 174 44.08 24.47 6.04
N ILE A 175 43.20 23.71 6.69
CA ILE A 175 43.43 22.34 7.18
C ILE A 175 42.96 21.34 6.12
N THR A 176 43.79 21.14 5.09
CA THR A 176 43.56 20.18 4.00
C THR A 176 44.21 18.81 4.21
N TYR A 177 45.06 18.66 5.24
CA TYR A 177 45.72 17.41 5.60
C TYR A 177 45.92 17.33 7.11
N ILE A 178 45.74 16.13 7.68
CA ILE A 178 46.04 15.82 9.08
C ILE A 178 46.91 14.55 9.09
N PRO A 179 48.09 14.56 9.74
CA PRO A 179 48.97 13.41 9.74
C PRO A 179 48.34 12.21 10.48
N ARG A 180 48.54 11.02 9.90
CA ARG A 180 48.20 9.75 10.55
C ARG A 180 48.98 9.60 11.87
N TRP A 181 48.41 8.91 12.85
CA TRP A 181 49.10 8.66 14.12
C TRP A 181 50.31 7.73 13.91
N THR A 182 51.40 8.04 14.59
CA THR A 182 52.62 7.22 14.62
C THR A 182 52.98 6.85 16.05
N PRO A 183 53.49 5.63 16.33
CA PRO A 183 53.95 5.26 17.66
C PRO A 183 54.99 6.25 18.22
N PRO A 184 54.94 6.58 19.53
CA PRO A 184 55.98 7.38 20.16
C PRO A 184 57.35 6.71 20.01
N VAL A 185 58.33 7.44 19.48
CA VAL A 185 59.71 6.94 19.35
C VAL A 185 60.29 6.74 20.75
N LYS A 186 60.53 5.48 21.13
CA LYS A 186 61.24 5.17 22.38
C LYS A 186 62.69 5.64 22.27
N TYR A 187 63.01 6.76 22.92
CA TYR A 187 64.39 7.13 23.20
C TYR A 187 64.99 6.13 24.19
N ASN A 188 65.74 5.16 23.68
CA ASN A 188 66.61 4.34 24.50
C ASN A 188 67.79 5.20 24.99
N ASN A 189 67.66 5.76 26.20
CA ASN A 189 68.79 6.30 26.95
C ASN A 189 69.67 5.14 27.45
N ASP A 190 70.43 4.53 26.56
CA ASP A 190 71.38 3.45 26.91
C ASP A 190 72.76 4.03 27.24
N HIS A 191 72.85 4.71 28.39
CA HIS A 191 74.13 5.11 28.98
C HIS A 191 74.71 3.96 29.83
N GLY A 192 75.20 2.93 29.13
CA GLY A 192 76.42 2.21 29.47
C GLY A 192 76.46 1.38 30.76
N ARG A 193 76.59 0.06 30.59
CA ARG A 193 77.72 -0.67 31.19
C ARG A 193 78.09 -1.92 30.37
N SER A 194 79.39 -2.01 30.06
CA SER A 194 80.06 -3.21 29.54
C SER A 194 79.85 -4.42 30.47
N TYR A 195 79.87 -5.67 29.99
CA TYR A 195 81.13 -6.41 29.82
C TYR A 195 80.99 -7.79 29.11
N VAL A 196 82.07 -8.16 28.38
CA VAL A 196 82.49 -9.50 27.92
C VAL A 196 81.64 -10.24 26.86
N ARG A 197 82.17 -10.26 25.63
CA ARG A 197 82.08 -11.41 24.69
C ARG A 197 83.33 -12.29 24.84
N ARG A 198 83.25 -13.58 24.52
CA ARG A 198 84.24 -14.26 23.64
C ARG A 198 83.60 -15.38 22.79
N PRO A 199 84.21 -15.76 21.64
CA PRO A 199 83.55 -16.48 20.54
C PRO A 199 84.25 -17.81 20.17
N LEU A 200 83.76 -18.48 19.10
CA LEU A 200 84.39 -19.44 18.14
C LEU A 200 83.21 -20.08 17.35
N SER A 201 83.21 -20.51 16.08
CA SER A 201 84.00 -20.37 14.85
C SER A 201 83.32 -21.27 13.78
N SER A 202 83.60 -21.07 12.49
CA SER A 202 83.11 -21.79 11.27
C SER A 202 83.43 -23.32 11.24
N PRO A 203 83.19 -24.18 10.18
CA PRO A 203 83.03 -23.89 8.72
C PRO A 203 82.20 -24.90 7.83
N VAL A 204 82.38 -24.80 6.47
CA VAL A 204 82.28 -25.83 5.39
C VAL A 204 80.97 -25.92 4.55
N ASN A 205 81.09 -26.50 3.34
CA ASN A 205 80.39 -26.28 2.07
C ASN A 205 80.13 -27.63 1.32
N VAL A 206 79.05 -27.75 0.52
CA VAL A 206 78.99 -28.44 -0.83
C VAL A 206 79.04 -30.01 -0.86
N PRO A 207 78.48 -30.78 -1.85
CA PRO A 207 77.43 -30.57 -2.90
C PRO A 207 76.39 -31.72 -3.12
N GLU A 208 75.47 -31.51 -4.10
CA GLU A 208 74.90 -32.49 -5.10
C GLU A 208 74.09 -33.74 -4.63
N THR A 209 73.13 -34.30 -5.40
CA THR A 209 72.92 -34.29 -6.87
C THR A 209 71.53 -33.77 -7.34
N ALA A 210 70.73 -34.55 -8.09
CA ALA A 210 69.91 -34.07 -9.22
C ALA A 210 68.87 -35.09 -9.77
N ILE A 211 68.26 -34.79 -10.93
CA ILE A 211 67.46 -35.66 -11.87
C ILE A 211 66.00 -35.94 -11.40
N LYS A 212 64.90 -35.76 -12.18
CA LYS A 212 64.61 -35.31 -13.58
C LYS A 212 63.10 -34.97 -13.73
N GLU A 213 62.71 -34.29 -14.84
CA GLU A 213 61.43 -34.36 -15.61
C GLU A 213 60.05 -34.35 -14.88
N GLY A 214 58.95 -33.74 -15.35
CA GLY A 214 58.63 -33.07 -16.62
C GLY A 214 57.15 -33.32 -17.00
N LEU A 215 56.49 -32.32 -17.61
CA LEU A 215 55.17 -32.34 -18.28
C LEU A 215 53.86 -32.24 -17.44
N ASN A 216 53.02 -31.26 -17.86
CA ASN A 216 51.55 -31.14 -17.93
C ASN A 216 50.61 -32.12 -17.19
N PRO A 217 49.41 -31.62 -16.85
CA PRO A 217 48.25 -32.13 -17.59
C PRO A 217 47.23 -31.08 -18.05
N LYS A 218 46.45 -31.47 -19.06
CA LYS A 218 45.22 -30.83 -19.55
C LYS A 218 44.02 -31.69 -19.13
N GLU A 219 42.87 -31.03 -18.97
CA GLU A 219 41.50 -31.58 -19.18
C GLU A 219 40.95 -32.72 -18.26
N MET A 220 40.03 -32.30 -17.37
CA MET A 220 38.59 -32.62 -17.43
C MET A 220 37.98 -33.78 -16.59
N ASN A 221 36.88 -33.41 -15.91
CA ASN A 221 35.70 -34.18 -15.42
C ASN A 221 35.50 -34.66 -13.95
N THR A 222 34.32 -34.26 -13.46
CA THR A 222 33.35 -34.92 -12.54
C THR A 222 33.49 -34.93 -11.00
N CYS A 223 32.66 -34.08 -10.37
CA CYS A 223 31.68 -34.35 -9.28
C CYS A 223 32.11 -34.93 -7.91
N ASN A 224 32.09 -34.12 -6.84
CA ASN A 224 30.98 -34.05 -5.85
C ASN A 224 31.33 -33.33 -4.52
N ASN A 225 30.39 -32.50 -4.05
CA ASN A 225 30.08 -32.07 -2.68
C ASN A 225 31.13 -32.12 -1.55
N ALA A 226 31.50 -30.94 -1.04
CA ALA A 226 31.41 -30.61 0.40
C ALA A 226 31.30 -29.08 0.59
N SER A 227 30.62 -28.65 1.65
CA SER A 227 30.22 -27.26 1.92
C SER A 227 31.23 -26.48 2.76
N ASP A 228 31.41 -25.19 2.46
CA ASP A 228 31.84 -24.17 3.43
C ASP A 228 31.14 -22.84 3.08
N PRO A 229 30.72 -22.00 4.07
CA PRO A 229 29.83 -20.87 3.81
C PRO A 229 30.59 -19.64 3.29
N THR A 230 30.36 -19.29 2.02
CA THR A 230 31.01 -18.13 1.39
C THR A 230 30.32 -16.80 1.72
N VAL A 231 31.17 -15.80 1.92
CA VAL A 231 30.84 -14.37 2.10
C VAL A 231 29.93 -13.87 0.97
N GLY A 232 28.94 -13.03 1.31
CA GLY A 232 27.96 -12.49 0.37
C GLY A 232 28.59 -11.72 -0.81
N THR A 233 28.04 -11.92 -2.00
CA THR A 233 28.51 -11.33 -3.26
C THR A 233 27.98 -9.91 -3.50
N PRO A 234 28.59 -9.12 -4.42
CA PRO A 234 28.26 -7.70 -4.60
C PRO A 234 26.90 -7.36 -5.25
N ASP A 235 26.05 -8.34 -5.58
CA ASP A 235 24.84 -8.17 -6.42
C ASP A 235 23.61 -7.54 -5.70
N ASP A 236 23.70 -7.23 -4.40
CA ASP A 236 22.57 -6.69 -3.63
C ASP A 236 22.43 -5.16 -3.65
N LYS A 237 23.28 -4.45 -4.40
CA LYS A 237 23.09 -3.02 -4.68
C LYS A 237 22.29 -2.83 -5.96
N LEU A 238 21.03 -2.42 -5.82
CA LEU A 238 20.27 -1.86 -6.95
C LEU A 238 21.00 -0.61 -7.44
N ASP A 239 21.25 -0.52 -8.75
CA ASP A 239 21.89 0.66 -9.35
C ASP A 239 21.01 1.90 -9.11
N ALA A 240 21.63 3.01 -8.69
CA ALA A 240 20.91 4.26 -8.43
C ALA A 240 20.16 4.77 -9.67
N ASP A 241 20.72 4.53 -10.87
CA ASP A 241 20.06 4.88 -12.14
C ASP A 241 18.88 3.94 -12.44
N TYR A 242 18.96 2.65 -12.03
CA TYR A 242 17.82 1.71 -12.10
C TYR A 242 16.71 2.12 -11.12
N ILE A 243 17.04 2.37 -9.85
CA ILE A 243 16.07 2.79 -8.82
C ILE A 243 15.31 4.02 -9.32
N LYS A 244 16.03 5.07 -9.72
CA LYS A 244 15.41 6.34 -10.14
C LYS A 244 14.53 6.18 -11.39
N ARG A 245 14.94 5.33 -12.34
CA ARG A 245 14.22 5.12 -13.62
C ARG A 245 12.98 4.24 -13.51
N TYR A 246 13.02 3.19 -12.68
CA TYR A 246 11.96 2.16 -12.64
C TYR A 246 11.17 2.13 -11.32
N LEU A 247 11.79 2.50 -10.20
CA LEU A 247 11.18 2.47 -8.86
C LEU A 247 10.80 3.88 -8.35
N GLY A 248 11.48 4.90 -8.86
CA GLY A 248 11.37 6.31 -8.45
C GLY A 248 12.26 6.67 -7.28
N ASP A 249 12.10 7.90 -6.77
CA ASP A 249 12.90 8.40 -5.66
C ASP A 249 12.58 7.64 -4.37
N LEU A 250 13.46 6.72 -3.99
CA LEU A 250 13.44 6.01 -2.70
C LEU A 250 14.41 6.67 -1.72
N THR A 251 13.96 6.85 -0.49
CA THR A 251 14.89 7.14 0.62
C THR A 251 15.71 5.90 0.96
N PRO A 252 16.90 6.03 1.57
CA PRO A 252 17.73 4.88 1.97
C PRO A 252 17.01 3.89 2.90
N LEU A 253 16.01 4.34 3.67
CA LEU A 253 15.16 3.47 4.48
C LEU A 253 14.24 2.61 3.61
N GLN A 254 13.61 3.21 2.60
CA GLN A 254 12.69 2.54 1.68
C GLN A 254 13.42 1.53 0.79
N GLU A 255 14.61 1.88 0.32
CA GLU A 255 15.53 1.01 -0.40
C GLU A 255 15.96 -0.19 0.48
N SER A 256 16.39 0.06 1.72
CA SER A 256 16.72 -0.99 2.69
C SER A 256 15.53 -1.94 2.97
N CYS A 257 14.32 -1.41 3.13
CA CYS A 257 13.11 -2.23 3.28
C CYS A 257 12.81 -3.09 2.03
N LEU A 258 13.03 -2.56 0.82
CA LEU A 258 12.87 -3.30 -0.43
C LEU A 258 13.89 -4.45 -0.54
N ILE A 259 15.17 -4.16 -0.37
CA ILE A 259 16.25 -5.16 -0.44
C ILE A 259 16.02 -6.26 0.60
N ARG A 260 15.71 -5.91 1.85
CA ARG A 260 15.44 -6.89 2.92
C ARG A 260 14.22 -7.78 2.64
N LEU A 261 13.14 -7.23 2.09
CA LEU A 261 11.96 -8.03 1.74
C LEU A 261 12.22 -8.92 0.51
N ARG A 262 12.98 -8.42 -0.47
CA ARG A 262 13.43 -9.18 -1.65
C ARG A 262 14.32 -10.36 -1.24
N GLN A 263 15.32 -10.13 -0.40
CA GLN A 263 16.20 -11.18 0.12
C GLN A 263 15.41 -12.24 0.89
N TRP A 264 14.51 -11.82 1.79
CA TRP A 264 13.64 -12.75 2.52
C TRP A 264 12.76 -13.60 1.57
N LEU A 265 12.25 -13.03 0.48
CA LEU A 265 11.53 -13.77 -0.55
C LEU A 265 12.44 -14.78 -1.27
N GLN A 266 13.67 -14.41 -1.63
CA GLN A 266 14.64 -15.31 -2.25
C GLN A 266 14.96 -16.53 -1.36
N GLU A 267 15.05 -16.33 -0.05
CA GLU A 267 15.33 -17.38 0.94
C GLU A 267 14.13 -18.31 1.19
N THR A 268 12.90 -17.79 1.11
CA THR A 268 11.69 -18.52 1.59
C THR A 268 10.67 -18.90 0.50
N HIS A 269 10.60 -18.17 -0.61
CA HIS A 269 9.58 -18.35 -1.64
C HIS A 269 10.01 -19.36 -2.70
N LYS A 270 9.33 -20.52 -2.73
CA LYS A 270 9.54 -21.58 -3.74
C LYS A 270 8.82 -21.26 -5.06
N GLY A 271 9.35 -20.29 -5.80
CA GLY A 271 8.83 -19.88 -7.11
C GLY A 271 9.56 -18.66 -7.68
N LYS A 272 9.11 -18.17 -8.84
CA LYS A 272 9.63 -16.92 -9.42
C LYS A 272 9.43 -15.77 -8.42
N ILE A 273 10.50 -15.03 -8.14
CA ILE A 273 10.44 -13.86 -7.25
C ILE A 273 9.70 -12.73 -8.00
N PRO A 274 8.77 -12.01 -7.34
CA PRO A 274 8.12 -10.85 -7.94
C PRO A 274 9.13 -9.76 -8.29
N LYS A 275 8.83 -8.94 -9.31
CA LYS A 275 9.69 -7.80 -9.66
C LYS A 275 9.70 -6.76 -8.53
N ASP A 276 10.75 -5.95 -8.47
CA ASP A 276 10.93 -4.92 -7.44
C ASP A 276 9.77 -3.91 -7.41
N GLU A 277 9.18 -3.54 -8.56
CA GLU A 277 8.00 -2.67 -8.64
C GLU A 277 6.79 -3.28 -7.92
N HIS A 278 6.63 -4.60 -8.02
CA HIS A 278 5.54 -5.34 -7.37
C HIS A 278 5.77 -5.38 -5.86
N ILE A 279 6.96 -5.78 -5.39
CA ILE A 279 7.31 -5.80 -3.95
C ILE A 279 7.12 -4.41 -3.32
N LEU A 280 7.56 -3.37 -4.03
CA LEU A 280 7.50 -1.98 -3.59
C LEU A 280 6.08 -1.45 -3.38
N ARG A 281 5.08 -1.95 -4.11
CA ARG A 281 3.65 -1.62 -3.88
C ARG A 281 3.15 -2.09 -2.52
N PHE A 282 3.47 -3.34 -2.14
CA PHE A 282 3.09 -3.91 -0.84
C PHE A 282 3.81 -3.21 0.33
N LEU A 283 5.05 -2.77 0.11
CA LEU A 283 5.77 -1.90 1.05
C LEU A 283 5.11 -0.53 1.20
N ARG A 284 4.82 0.17 0.09
CA ARG A 284 4.16 1.48 0.09
C ARG A 284 2.79 1.43 0.79
N ALA A 285 1.97 0.43 0.49
CA ALA A 285 0.64 0.25 1.10
C ALA A 285 0.66 -0.09 2.61
N ARG A 286 1.82 -0.34 3.21
CA ARG A 286 1.98 -0.60 4.65
C ARG A 286 3.02 0.32 5.30
N ASP A 287 3.19 1.53 4.76
CA ASP A 287 4.12 2.56 5.27
C ASP A 287 5.56 2.05 5.44
N PHE A 288 6.01 1.16 4.55
CA PHE A 288 7.29 0.45 4.59
C PHE A 288 7.54 -0.41 5.85
N ASN A 289 6.47 -0.77 6.57
CA ASN A 289 6.52 -1.79 7.62
C ASN A 289 6.72 -3.19 7.00
N ILE A 290 7.94 -3.73 7.12
CA ILE A 290 8.35 -4.99 6.48
C ILE A 290 7.45 -6.17 6.89
N ASP A 291 7.13 -6.33 8.18
CA ASP A 291 6.36 -7.48 8.66
C ASP A 291 4.92 -7.48 8.11
N LYS A 292 4.25 -6.31 8.10
CA LYS A 292 2.91 -6.15 7.51
C LYS A 292 2.94 -6.31 5.99
N ALA A 293 3.92 -5.70 5.31
CA ALA A 293 4.08 -5.82 3.86
C ALA A 293 4.33 -7.27 3.43
N ARG A 294 5.16 -8.01 4.19
CA ARG A 294 5.39 -9.44 4.00
C ARG A 294 4.11 -10.25 4.14
N GLU A 295 3.32 -10.01 5.19
CA GLU A 295 2.07 -10.73 5.43
C GLU A 295 1.11 -10.60 4.24
N ILE A 296 0.79 -9.37 3.82
CA ILE A 296 -0.16 -9.15 2.71
C ILE A 296 0.41 -9.59 1.34
N LEU A 297 1.73 -9.50 1.13
CA LEU A 297 2.37 -10.02 -0.07
C LEU A 297 2.28 -11.54 -0.15
N CYS A 298 2.53 -12.26 0.95
CA CYS A 298 2.39 -13.72 0.98
C CYS A 298 0.95 -14.19 0.76
N GLN A 299 -0.03 -13.46 1.32
CA GLN A 299 -1.45 -13.69 1.06
C GLN A 299 -1.76 -13.51 -0.44
N SER A 300 -1.32 -12.40 -1.04
CA SER A 300 -1.55 -12.12 -2.46
C SER A 300 -0.86 -13.12 -3.39
N LEU A 301 0.41 -13.48 -3.15
CA LEU A 301 1.12 -14.49 -3.96
C LEU A 301 0.45 -15.87 -3.89
N THR A 302 -0.06 -16.25 -2.73
CA THR A 302 -0.83 -17.49 -2.56
C THR A 302 -2.14 -17.44 -3.34
N TRP A 303 -2.87 -16.34 -3.24
CA TRP A 303 -4.13 -16.12 -3.94
C TRP A 303 -3.95 -16.08 -5.47
N ARG A 304 -2.94 -15.35 -5.98
CA ARG A 304 -2.59 -15.28 -7.41
C ARG A 304 -2.29 -16.67 -7.98
N LYS A 305 -1.55 -17.50 -7.24
CA LYS A 305 -1.25 -18.88 -7.62
C LYS A 305 -2.51 -19.76 -7.65
N GLN A 306 -3.41 -19.62 -6.68
CA GLN A 306 -4.68 -20.37 -6.64
C GLN A 306 -5.60 -20.03 -7.82
N HIS A 307 -5.66 -18.75 -8.21
CA HIS A 307 -6.57 -18.25 -9.25
C HIS A 307 -5.89 -18.10 -10.64
N GLN A 308 -4.64 -18.55 -10.78
CA GLN A 308 -3.82 -18.51 -12.01
C GLN A 308 -3.70 -17.11 -12.64
N VAL A 309 -3.66 -16.06 -11.81
CA VAL A 309 -3.75 -14.66 -12.24
C VAL A 309 -2.59 -14.25 -13.14
N ASP A 310 -1.38 -14.74 -12.85
CA ASP A 310 -0.17 -14.43 -13.64
C ASP A 310 -0.26 -14.86 -15.12
N TYR A 311 -1.21 -15.74 -15.46
CA TYR A 311 -1.43 -16.25 -16.82
C TYR A 311 -2.74 -15.74 -17.44
N ILE A 312 -3.47 -14.83 -16.78
CA ILE A 312 -4.83 -14.47 -17.19
C ILE A 312 -4.88 -13.84 -18.58
N LEU A 313 -3.89 -13.02 -18.93
CA LEU A 313 -3.79 -12.36 -20.25
C LEU A 313 -3.45 -13.34 -21.39
N ASP A 314 -2.83 -14.48 -21.08
CA ASP A 314 -2.40 -15.47 -22.07
C ASP A 314 -3.41 -16.62 -22.23
N THR A 315 -4.16 -16.94 -21.16
CA THR A 315 -4.97 -18.17 -21.06
C THR A 315 -6.48 -17.93 -21.06
N TRP A 316 -6.93 -16.69 -20.85
CA TRP A 316 -8.35 -16.38 -20.75
C TRP A 316 -8.79 -15.31 -21.75
N ASN A 317 -9.77 -15.69 -22.58
CA ASN A 317 -10.39 -14.79 -23.54
C ASN A 317 -11.73 -14.30 -22.97
N PRO A 318 -12.01 -12.98 -22.95
CA PRO A 318 -13.31 -12.45 -22.53
C PRO A 318 -14.45 -13.00 -23.40
N PRO A 319 -15.51 -13.59 -22.83
CA PRO A 319 -16.72 -13.95 -23.56
C PRO A 319 -17.29 -12.78 -24.37
N GLN A 320 -17.89 -13.07 -25.53
CA GLN A 320 -18.41 -12.05 -26.46
C GLN A 320 -19.35 -11.04 -25.77
N VAL A 321 -20.16 -11.49 -24.80
CA VAL A 321 -21.05 -10.62 -24.02
C VAL A 321 -20.31 -9.49 -23.29
N LEU A 322 -19.06 -9.69 -22.86
CA LEU A 322 -18.24 -8.61 -22.30
C LEU A 322 -17.76 -7.66 -23.39
N GLN A 323 -17.33 -8.18 -24.54
CA GLN A 323 -16.84 -7.35 -25.65
C GLN A 323 -17.95 -6.44 -26.20
N ASP A 324 -19.18 -6.95 -26.27
CA ASP A 324 -20.34 -6.24 -26.81
C ASP A 324 -20.99 -5.28 -25.80
N TYR A 325 -21.09 -5.66 -24.52
CA TYR A 325 -21.94 -4.97 -23.52
C TYR A 325 -21.18 -4.37 -22.31
N TYR A 326 -19.89 -4.66 -22.12
CA TYR A 326 -19.13 -4.03 -21.03
C TYR A 326 -18.65 -2.64 -21.44
N THR A 327 -19.12 -1.61 -20.74
CA THR A 327 -18.91 -0.20 -21.09
C THR A 327 -17.60 0.37 -20.54
N GLY A 328 -16.49 -0.33 -20.73
CA GLY A 328 -15.19 0.10 -20.22
C GLY A 328 -14.01 -0.40 -21.05
N GLY A 329 -12.97 0.42 -21.17
CA GLY A 329 -11.81 0.14 -22.00
C GLY A 329 -10.62 1.04 -21.71
N TRP A 330 -9.46 0.63 -22.23
CA TRP A 330 -8.23 1.43 -22.16
C TRP A 330 -8.21 2.48 -23.27
N HIS A 331 -7.98 3.73 -22.87
CA HIS A 331 -7.77 4.87 -23.76
C HIS A 331 -6.25 5.17 -23.86
N HIS A 332 -5.88 6.42 -24.12
CA HIS A 332 -4.48 6.90 -24.10
C HIS A 332 -3.88 6.96 -22.67
N HIS A 333 -3.26 8.07 -22.29
CA HIS A 333 -2.66 8.30 -20.98
C HIS A 333 -3.04 9.68 -20.43
N ASP A 334 -2.88 9.86 -19.12
CA ASP A 334 -2.96 11.16 -18.47
C ASP A 334 -1.67 11.99 -18.68
N LYS A 335 -1.65 13.24 -18.22
CA LYS A 335 -0.48 14.16 -18.30
C LYS A 335 0.74 13.67 -17.49
N ASP A 336 0.52 12.81 -16.51
CA ASP A 336 1.60 12.15 -15.76
C ASP A 336 2.13 10.91 -16.52
N GLY A 337 1.56 10.55 -17.68
CA GLY A 337 1.92 9.37 -18.47
C GLY A 337 1.32 8.08 -17.93
N ARG A 338 0.36 8.15 -16.99
CA ARG A 338 -0.37 6.97 -16.49
C ARG A 338 -1.35 6.48 -17.54
N PRO A 339 -1.44 5.16 -17.83
CA PRO A 339 -2.49 4.61 -18.68
C PRO A 339 -3.87 5.06 -18.19
N LEU A 340 -4.73 5.49 -19.12
CA LEU A 340 -6.08 5.99 -18.82
C LEU A 340 -7.10 4.89 -19.12
N TYR A 341 -7.80 4.40 -18.09
CA TYR A 341 -8.96 3.52 -18.24
C TYR A 341 -10.24 4.36 -18.16
N VAL A 342 -11.17 4.14 -19.09
CA VAL A 342 -12.47 4.82 -19.12
C VAL A 342 -13.57 3.78 -18.86
N LEU A 343 -14.47 4.06 -17.92
CA LEU A 343 -15.61 3.22 -17.55
C LEU A 343 -16.90 4.04 -17.52
N ARG A 344 -17.80 3.81 -18.47
CA ARG A 344 -19.12 4.46 -18.54
C ARG A 344 -20.15 3.71 -17.67
N LEU A 345 -19.86 3.60 -16.37
CA LEU A 345 -20.63 2.81 -15.41
C LEU A 345 -22.13 3.11 -15.42
N GLY A 346 -22.52 4.37 -15.62
CA GLY A 346 -23.93 4.75 -15.68
C GLY A 346 -24.70 4.17 -16.88
N GLN A 347 -24.02 3.77 -17.95
CA GLN A 347 -24.61 3.13 -19.13
C GLN A 347 -24.65 1.59 -19.02
N MET A 348 -23.85 1.00 -18.13
CA MET A 348 -23.68 -0.45 -18.01
C MET A 348 -24.95 -1.18 -17.52
N ASP A 349 -25.39 -2.21 -18.23
CA ASP A 349 -26.43 -3.13 -17.75
C ASP A 349 -25.84 -4.17 -16.78
N THR A 350 -25.60 -3.74 -15.54
CA THR A 350 -25.03 -4.60 -14.49
C THR A 350 -25.90 -5.83 -14.19
N LYS A 351 -27.24 -5.71 -14.26
CA LYS A 351 -28.15 -6.84 -14.01
C LYS A 351 -28.08 -7.84 -15.16
N GLY A 352 -28.07 -7.37 -16.41
CA GLY A 352 -27.92 -8.22 -17.59
C GLY A 352 -26.58 -8.95 -17.64
N LEU A 353 -25.46 -8.23 -17.41
CA LEU A 353 -24.12 -8.81 -17.36
C LEU A 353 -24.00 -9.90 -16.28
N VAL A 354 -24.45 -9.65 -15.05
CA VAL A 354 -24.42 -10.65 -13.97
C VAL A 354 -25.30 -11.86 -14.29
N ARG A 355 -26.48 -11.66 -14.94
CA ARG A 355 -27.37 -12.78 -15.34
C ARG A 355 -26.82 -13.61 -16.50
N ALA A 356 -26.02 -13.02 -17.39
CA ALA A 356 -25.39 -13.73 -18.50
C ALA A 356 -24.05 -14.41 -18.14
N LEU A 357 -23.30 -13.84 -17.19
CA LEU A 357 -21.89 -14.20 -16.96
C LEU A 357 -21.58 -14.68 -15.53
N GLY A 358 -22.45 -14.43 -14.55
CA GLY A 358 -22.14 -14.71 -13.14
C GLY A 358 -21.11 -13.74 -12.53
N GLU A 359 -20.92 -13.88 -11.22
CA GLU A 359 -20.00 -13.03 -10.44
C GLU A 359 -18.52 -13.29 -10.80
N GLU A 360 -18.14 -14.57 -10.94
CA GLU A 360 -16.75 -14.98 -11.18
C GLU A 360 -16.19 -14.56 -12.54
N ALA A 361 -17.01 -14.58 -13.60
CA ALA A 361 -16.55 -14.13 -14.92
C ALA A 361 -16.35 -12.60 -14.97
N LEU A 362 -17.17 -11.84 -14.26
CA LEU A 362 -17.00 -10.38 -14.12
C LEU A 362 -15.78 -10.04 -13.26
N LEU A 363 -15.57 -10.77 -12.15
CA LEU A 363 -14.35 -10.67 -11.36
C LEU A 363 -13.12 -10.97 -12.23
N ARG A 364 -13.11 -12.10 -12.94
CA ARG A 364 -12.00 -12.49 -13.84
C ARG A 364 -11.73 -11.45 -14.93
N TYR A 365 -12.76 -10.82 -15.49
CA TYR A 365 -12.57 -9.71 -16.42
C TYR A 365 -11.90 -8.49 -15.78
N VAL A 366 -12.34 -8.08 -14.58
CA VAL A 366 -11.69 -6.97 -13.86
C VAL A 366 -10.26 -7.31 -13.44
N LEU A 367 -9.95 -8.57 -13.13
CA LEU A 367 -8.57 -9.01 -12.93
C LEU A 367 -7.74 -8.89 -14.21
N SER A 368 -8.29 -9.25 -15.37
CA SER A 368 -7.59 -9.07 -16.66
C SER A 368 -7.34 -7.59 -16.97
N ILE A 369 -8.28 -6.70 -16.64
CA ILE A 369 -8.09 -5.25 -16.75
C ILE A 369 -6.95 -4.77 -15.84
N ASN A 370 -6.90 -5.23 -14.59
CA ASN A 370 -5.83 -4.82 -13.67
C ASN A 370 -4.44 -5.29 -14.15
N GLU A 371 -4.30 -6.54 -14.58
CA GLU A 371 -3.04 -7.08 -15.15
C GLU A 371 -2.64 -6.34 -16.43
N GLU A 372 -3.58 -6.02 -17.32
CA GLU A 372 -3.35 -5.17 -18.49
C GLU A 372 -2.86 -3.78 -18.10
N GLY A 373 -3.44 -3.19 -17.05
CA GLY A 373 -2.99 -1.92 -16.47
C GLY A 373 -1.56 -1.99 -15.95
N LEU A 374 -1.14 -3.13 -15.37
CA LEU A 374 0.25 -3.33 -14.95
C LEU A 374 1.19 -3.39 -16.18
N ARG A 375 0.80 -4.12 -17.22
CA ARG A 375 1.58 -4.23 -18.48
C ARG A 375 1.77 -2.86 -19.12
N ARG A 376 0.70 -2.07 -19.25
CA ARG A 376 0.73 -0.70 -19.81
C ARG A 376 1.55 0.26 -18.95
N CYS A 377 1.56 0.10 -17.63
CA CYS A 377 2.46 0.86 -16.74
C CYS A 377 3.95 0.55 -17.03
N GLU A 378 4.31 -0.71 -17.26
CA GLU A 378 5.68 -1.08 -17.64
C GLU A 378 6.07 -0.58 -19.04
N GLU A 379 5.14 -0.59 -19.99
CA GLU A 379 5.32 -0.04 -21.34
C GLU A 379 5.54 1.48 -21.29
N ASN A 380 4.66 2.21 -20.61
CA ASN A 380 4.79 3.65 -20.43
C ASN A 380 6.07 4.02 -19.67
N THR A 381 6.51 3.22 -18.70
CA THR A 381 7.81 3.42 -18.02
C THR A 381 8.99 3.36 -19.00
N LYS A 382 8.96 2.44 -19.98
CA LYS A 382 9.98 2.34 -21.03
C LYS A 382 9.93 3.53 -21.99
N VAL A 383 8.72 3.95 -22.41
CA VAL A 383 8.49 5.04 -23.37
C VAL A 383 8.85 6.41 -22.80
N PHE A 384 8.36 6.74 -21.60
CA PHE A 384 8.58 8.04 -20.97
C PHE A 384 9.91 8.14 -20.21
N GLY A 385 10.64 7.04 -20.04
CA GLY A 385 11.93 7.01 -19.34
C GLY A 385 11.87 7.36 -17.84
N ARG A 386 10.67 7.35 -17.25
CA ARG A 386 10.39 7.66 -15.84
C ARG A 386 9.42 6.61 -15.27
N PRO A 387 9.43 6.36 -13.95
CA PRO A 387 8.62 5.30 -13.34
C PRO A 387 7.13 5.61 -13.41
N ILE A 388 6.38 4.81 -14.17
CA ILE A 388 4.92 4.80 -14.22
C ILE A 388 4.46 3.52 -13.51
N SER A 389 4.09 3.62 -12.23
CA SER A 389 3.70 2.45 -11.43
C SER A 389 2.19 2.31 -11.19
N ALA A 390 1.38 3.21 -11.76
CA ALA A 390 -0.05 3.33 -11.48
C ALA A 390 -0.82 3.87 -12.70
N TRP A 391 -2.12 3.57 -12.77
CA TRP A 391 -3.04 3.99 -13.84
C TRP A 391 -4.08 5.00 -13.33
N THR A 392 -4.67 5.76 -14.25
CA THR A 392 -5.76 6.71 -13.96
C THR A 392 -7.07 6.09 -14.45
N CYS A 393 -8.09 6.07 -13.60
CA CYS A 393 -9.41 5.55 -13.93
C CYS A 393 -10.41 6.71 -14.01
N LEU A 394 -11.13 6.82 -15.12
CA LEU A 394 -12.19 7.79 -15.35
C LEU A 394 -13.52 7.02 -15.34
N VAL A 395 -14.37 7.31 -14.37
CA VAL A 395 -15.68 6.68 -14.20
C VAL A 395 -16.76 7.71 -14.51
N ASP A 396 -17.47 7.50 -15.61
CA ASP A 396 -18.62 8.30 -16.00
C ASP A 396 -19.91 7.72 -15.40
N LEU A 397 -20.63 8.54 -14.65
CA LEU A 397 -21.88 8.19 -13.97
C LEU A 397 -23.13 8.75 -14.66
N GLU A 398 -23.03 9.36 -15.84
CA GLU A 398 -24.22 9.69 -16.62
C GLU A 398 -25.03 8.42 -16.93
N GLY A 399 -26.33 8.45 -16.63
CA GLY A 399 -27.22 7.29 -16.71
C GLY A 399 -27.28 6.45 -15.43
N LEU A 400 -26.38 6.66 -14.46
CA LEU A 400 -26.41 5.94 -13.18
C LEU A 400 -27.75 6.22 -12.48
N ASN A 401 -28.54 5.16 -12.37
CA ASN A 401 -29.86 5.12 -11.74
C ASN A 401 -29.96 3.88 -10.82
N MET A 402 -31.12 3.67 -10.20
CA MET A 402 -31.30 2.65 -9.18
C MET A 402 -31.21 1.19 -9.69
N ARG A 403 -31.28 0.92 -11.01
CA ARG A 403 -31.00 -0.42 -11.58
C ARG A 403 -29.63 -0.96 -11.16
N HIS A 404 -28.63 -0.08 -11.03
CA HIS A 404 -27.27 -0.44 -10.65
C HIS A 404 -27.14 -0.77 -9.16
N LEU A 405 -28.16 -0.46 -8.35
CA LEU A 405 -28.25 -0.80 -6.93
C LEU A 405 -29.00 -2.12 -6.66
N TRP A 406 -29.24 -2.91 -7.71
CA TRP A 406 -29.71 -4.29 -7.58
C TRP A 406 -28.73 -5.12 -6.73
N ARG A 407 -29.23 -5.74 -5.65
CA ARG A 407 -28.39 -6.29 -4.56
C ARG A 407 -27.29 -7.27 -5.04
N PRO A 408 -27.54 -8.25 -5.93
CA PRO A 408 -26.48 -9.12 -6.44
C PRO A 408 -25.43 -8.37 -7.28
N GLY A 409 -25.82 -7.33 -8.04
CA GLY A 409 -24.88 -6.46 -8.76
C GLY A 409 -24.00 -5.64 -7.82
N VAL A 410 -24.57 -5.11 -6.73
CA VAL A 410 -23.82 -4.43 -5.67
C VAL A 410 -22.89 -5.41 -4.95
N LYS A 411 -23.35 -6.64 -4.64
CA LYS A 411 -22.51 -7.68 -4.03
C LYS A 411 -21.29 -7.99 -4.89
N ALA A 412 -21.49 -8.23 -6.20
CA ALA A 412 -20.41 -8.48 -7.15
C ALA A 412 -19.42 -7.30 -7.21
N LEU A 413 -19.91 -6.06 -7.22
CA LEU A 413 -19.07 -4.86 -7.15
C LEU A 413 -18.24 -4.81 -5.85
N LEU A 414 -18.85 -5.05 -4.70
CA LEU A 414 -18.14 -5.05 -3.40
C LEU A 414 -17.08 -6.17 -3.35
N ARG A 415 -17.38 -7.36 -3.90
CA ARG A 415 -16.43 -8.47 -4.01
C ARG A 415 -15.25 -8.12 -4.92
N ILE A 416 -15.51 -7.47 -6.05
CA ILE A 416 -14.46 -6.96 -6.94
C ILE A 416 -13.56 -5.96 -6.21
N ILE A 417 -14.14 -5.00 -5.48
CA ILE A 417 -13.38 -4.00 -4.72
C ILE A 417 -12.52 -4.66 -3.64
N GLU A 418 -13.08 -5.58 -2.85
CA GLU A 418 -12.36 -6.33 -1.81
C GLU A 418 -11.14 -7.08 -2.41
N VAL A 419 -11.33 -7.79 -3.52
CA VAL A 419 -10.25 -8.54 -4.18
C VAL A 419 -9.19 -7.60 -4.77
N VAL A 420 -9.59 -6.46 -5.35
CA VAL A 420 -8.66 -5.48 -5.93
C VAL A 420 -7.84 -4.78 -4.85
N GLU A 421 -8.47 -4.29 -3.77
CA GLU A 421 -7.80 -3.67 -2.61
C GLU A 421 -6.79 -4.62 -1.96
N ALA A 422 -7.12 -5.92 -1.84
CA ALA A 422 -6.24 -6.91 -1.24
C ALA A 422 -5.03 -7.30 -2.11
N ASN A 423 -5.15 -7.26 -3.45
CA ASN A 423 -4.16 -7.86 -4.37
C ASN A 423 -3.48 -6.87 -5.32
N TYR A 424 -4.00 -5.65 -5.46
CA TYR A 424 -3.46 -4.62 -6.36
C TYR A 424 -3.16 -3.29 -5.62
N PRO A 425 -2.47 -3.33 -4.46
CA PRO A 425 -2.13 -2.13 -3.70
C PRO A 425 -1.32 -1.14 -4.55
N GLU A 426 -1.55 0.16 -4.34
CA GLU A 426 -0.85 1.26 -5.05
C GLU A 426 -0.84 1.16 -6.59
N THR A 427 -1.84 0.52 -7.20
CA THR A 427 -2.02 0.49 -8.66
C THR A 427 -2.89 1.62 -9.19
N LEU A 428 -3.89 2.07 -8.41
CA LEU A 428 -4.67 3.25 -8.74
C LEU A 428 -3.88 4.52 -8.38
N GLY A 429 -3.69 5.39 -9.38
CA GLY A 429 -3.04 6.69 -9.24
C GLY A 429 -4.04 7.82 -8.99
N ARG A 430 -5.15 7.84 -9.75
CA ARG A 430 -6.21 8.86 -9.68
C ARG A 430 -7.54 8.26 -10.14
N LEU A 431 -8.64 8.56 -9.45
CA LEU A 431 -10.00 8.19 -9.86
C LEU A 431 -10.81 9.46 -10.14
N LEU A 432 -11.25 9.63 -11.38
CA LEU A 432 -12.04 10.77 -11.84
C LEU A 432 -13.50 10.33 -12.00
N ILE A 433 -14.33 10.61 -10.98
CA ILE A 433 -15.77 10.28 -11.00
C ILE A 433 -16.53 11.47 -11.57
N LEU A 434 -17.09 11.31 -12.76
CA LEU A 434 -17.73 12.39 -13.51
C LEU A 434 -19.26 12.27 -13.50
N ARG A 435 -19.93 13.42 -13.66
CA ARG A 435 -21.38 13.54 -13.90
C ARG A 435 -22.22 12.82 -12.83
N ALA A 436 -21.76 12.82 -11.58
CA ALA A 436 -22.37 12.10 -10.48
C ALA A 436 -23.84 12.51 -10.25
N PRO A 437 -24.83 11.62 -10.45
CA PRO A 437 -26.25 11.96 -10.31
C PRO A 437 -26.75 11.80 -8.86
N ARG A 438 -28.00 12.20 -8.59
CA ARG A 438 -28.60 12.21 -7.25
C ARG A 438 -28.63 10.85 -6.52
N VAL A 439 -28.48 9.73 -7.22
CA VAL A 439 -28.34 8.38 -6.63
C VAL A 439 -26.93 8.09 -6.10
N PHE A 440 -25.90 8.79 -6.58
CA PHE A 440 -24.50 8.55 -6.22
C PHE A 440 -24.23 8.49 -4.69
N PRO A 441 -24.81 9.36 -3.83
CA PRO A 441 -24.64 9.25 -2.38
C PRO A 441 -25.08 7.91 -1.77
N VAL A 442 -26.08 7.24 -2.36
CA VAL A 442 -26.54 5.91 -1.90
C VAL A 442 -25.51 4.84 -2.29
N LEU A 443 -25.04 4.86 -3.55
CA LEU A 443 -23.94 3.98 -4.00
C LEU A 443 -22.66 4.21 -3.16
N TRP A 444 -22.34 5.47 -2.88
CA TRP A 444 -21.20 5.85 -2.06
C TRP A 444 -21.30 5.32 -0.62
N THR A 445 -22.47 5.39 0.01
CA THR A 445 -22.71 4.80 1.35
C THR A 445 -22.46 3.29 1.37
N LEU A 446 -22.80 2.58 0.29
CA LEU A 446 -22.58 1.13 0.18
C LEU A 446 -21.11 0.76 -0.06
N VAL A 447 -20.40 1.55 -0.87
CA VAL A 447 -19.04 1.23 -1.36
C VAL A 447 -17.93 1.82 -0.47
N SER A 448 -18.13 3.01 0.09
CA SER A 448 -17.09 3.74 0.85
C SER A 448 -16.50 3.03 2.07
N PRO A 449 -17.17 2.08 2.77
CA PRO A 449 -16.55 1.30 3.86
C PRO A 449 -15.44 0.35 3.40
N PHE A 450 -15.41 -0.02 2.12
CA PHE A 450 -14.41 -0.93 1.53
C PHE A 450 -13.22 -0.20 0.91
N ILE A 451 -13.24 1.14 0.89
CA ILE A 451 -12.17 1.98 0.31
C ILE A 451 -11.30 2.53 1.44
N ASP A 452 -9.99 2.27 1.36
CA ASP A 452 -9.02 2.77 2.33
C ASP A 452 -8.77 4.29 2.22
N ASP A 453 -8.25 4.91 3.29
CA ASP A 453 -8.02 6.36 3.34
C ASP A 453 -6.91 6.86 2.40
N ASN A 454 -6.01 6.00 1.91
CA ASN A 454 -5.06 6.37 0.87
C ASN A 454 -5.75 6.41 -0.51
N THR A 455 -6.50 5.36 -0.85
CA THR A 455 -7.26 5.27 -2.09
C THR A 455 -8.32 6.37 -2.18
N ARG A 456 -9.04 6.66 -1.09
CA ARG A 456 -10.04 7.74 -1.01
C ARG A 456 -9.48 9.13 -1.34
N LYS A 457 -8.20 9.42 -1.00
CA LYS A 457 -7.55 10.71 -1.33
C LYS A 457 -7.26 10.88 -2.83
N LYS A 458 -7.28 9.80 -3.60
CA LYS A 458 -7.05 9.79 -5.05
C LYS A 458 -8.32 10.07 -5.86
N PHE A 459 -9.48 10.20 -5.18
CA PHE A 459 -10.79 10.36 -5.80
C PHE A 459 -11.11 11.83 -5.99
N LEU A 460 -11.43 12.22 -7.22
CA LEU A 460 -12.00 13.53 -7.55
C LEU A 460 -13.41 13.30 -8.11
N ILE A 461 -14.40 13.95 -7.49
CA ILE A 461 -15.82 13.70 -7.74
C ILE A 461 -16.46 14.99 -8.25
N TYR A 462 -17.04 14.94 -9.44
CA TYR A 462 -17.65 16.08 -10.11
C TYR A 462 -19.14 15.82 -10.35
N ALA A 463 -19.98 16.77 -9.93
CA ALA A 463 -21.39 16.80 -10.25
C ALA A 463 -21.62 17.67 -11.50
N GLY A 464 -22.65 17.37 -12.28
CA GLY A 464 -22.96 18.14 -13.50
C GLY A 464 -21.77 18.27 -14.45
N ASN A 465 -21.47 19.51 -14.86
CA ASN A 465 -20.41 19.85 -15.82
C ASN A 465 -19.16 20.46 -15.19
N ASP A 466 -19.03 20.43 -13.86
CA ASP A 466 -17.91 21.06 -13.12
C ASP A 466 -16.54 20.50 -13.54
N TYR A 467 -16.52 19.26 -14.06
CA TYR A 467 -15.34 18.60 -14.62
C TYR A 467 -14.75 19.28 -15.87
N GLN A 468 -15.47 20.19 -16.52
CA GLN A 468 -14.98 20.93 -17.69
C GLN A 468 -14.22 22.21 -17.31
N GLY A 469 -14.33 22.66 -16.06
CA GLY A 469 -13.67 23.88 -15.55
C GLY A 469 -12.24 23.65 -15.03
N PRO A 470 -11.61 24.71 -14.49
CA PRO A 470 -10.35 24.62 -13.74
C PRO A 470 -10.49 23.67 -12.55
N GLY A 471 -9.48 22.83 -12.27
CA GLY A 471 -9.58 21.72 -11.33
C GLY A 471 -10.26 20.47 -11.88
N GLY A 472 -10.72 20.51 -13.14
CA GLY A 472 -11.40 19.42 -13.84
C GLY A 472 -10.47 18.55 -14.71
N LEU A 473 -11.02 17.95 -15.77
CA LEU A 473 -10.29 17.03 -16.65
C LEU A 473 -9.05 17.65 -17.29
N LEU A 474 -9.11 18.93 -17.68
CA LEU A 474 -8.02 19.64 -18.34
C LEU A 474 -6.76 19.77 -17.48
N ASP A 475 -6.84 19.61 -16.15
CA ASP A 475 -5.66 19.63 -15.28
C ASP A 475 -4.92 18.28 -15.27
N TYR A 476 -5.59 17.20 -15.70
CA TYR A 476 -5.09 15.83 -15.60
C TYR A 476 -4.91 15.13 -16.96
N ILE A 477 -5.69 15.51 -17.97
CA ILE A 477 -5.74 14.89 -19.30
C ILE A 477 -5.53 16.01 -20.34
N ASP A 478 -4.76 15.74 -21.39
CA ASP A 478 -4.61 16.69 -22.49
C ASP A 478 -5.91 16.84 -23.29
N LYS A 479 -6.23 18.06 -23.76
CA LYS A 479 -7.50 18.37 -24.43
C LYS A 479 -7.81 17.41 -25.60
N GLU A 480 -6.77 17.07 -26.36
CA GLU A 480 -6.80 16.17 -27.52
C GLU A 480 -7.11 14.70 -27.15
N ILE A 481 -6.97 14.32 -25.88
CA ILE A 481 -7.23 12.98 -25.34
C ILE A 481 -8.62 12.90 -24.67
N ILE A 482 -9.23 14.03 -24.29
CA ILE A 482 -10.55 14.04 -23.64
C ILE A 482 -11.60 13.42 -24.58
N PRO A 483 -12.36 12.41 -24.12
CA PRO A 483 -13.45 11.81 -24.89
C PRO A 483 -14.48 12.81 -25.43
N ASP A 484 -14.89 12.59 -26.66
CA ASP A 484 -15.99 13.27 -27.36
C ASP A 484 -17.28 13.39 -26.51
N PHE A 485 -17.72 12.31 -25.87
CA PHE A 485 -18.92 12.30 -25.01
C PHE A 485 -18.79 13.14 -23.73
N LEU A 486 -17.61 13.66 -23.42
CA LEU A 486 -17.32 14.60 -22.32
C LEU A 486 -17.08 16.04 -22.81
N GLY A 487 -17.27 16.29 -24.11
CA GLY A 487 -17.02 17.58 -24.76
C GLY A 487 -15.58 17.77 -25.25
N GLY A 488 -14.80 16.71 -25.35
CA GLY A 488 -13.49 16.73 -26.00
C GLY A 488 -13.56 16.48 -27.52
N GLU A 489 -12.39 16.28 -28.13
CA GLU A 489 -12.25 16.03 -29.57
C GLU A 489 -11.76 14.60 -29.87
N CYS A 490 -11.48 13.79 -28.84
CA CYS A 490 -10.98 12.42 -28.98
C CYS A 490 -12.12 11.42 -29.14
N MET A 491 -12.19 10.72 -30.27
CA MET A 491 -13.13 9.62 -30.46
C MET A 491 -12.81 8.50 -29.45
N CYS A 492 -13.79 8.12 -28.62
CA CYS A 492 -13.59 7.11 -27.60
C CYS A 492 -14.10 5.74 -28.06
N GLU A 493 -13.20 4.76 -28.21
CA GLU A 493 -13.53 3.41 -28.69
C GLU A 493 -14.18 2.50 -27.62
N VAL A 494 -14.52 3.04 -26.46
CA VAL A 494 -15.22 2.28 -25.40
C VAL A 494 -16.65 1.95 -25.84
N PRO A 495 -17.10 0.68 -25.76
CA PRO A 495 -18.46 0.30 -26.13
C PRO A 495 -19.52 1.15 -25.43
N GLU A 496 -20.53 1.60 -26.19
CA GLU A 496 -21.69 2.31 -25.64
C GLU A 496 -22.53 1.42 -24.70
N GLY A 497 -22.42 0.10 -24.88
CA GLY A 497 -23.13 -0.92 -24.12
C GLY A 497 -24.56 -1.09 -24.61
N GLY A 498 -25.49 -1.18 -23.66
CA GLY A 498 -26.90 -1.45 -23.92
C GLY A 498 -27.45 -2.50 -22.96
N LEU A 499 -28.72 -2.88 -23.17
CA LEU A 499 -29.33 -3.98 -22.42
C LEU A 499 -28.84 -5.31 -22.97
N VAL A 500 -28.36 -6.19 -22.09
CA VAL A 500 -27.95 -7.54 -22.49
C VAL A 500 -29.21 -8.34 -22.89
N PRO A 501 -29.28 -8.92 -24.11
CA PRO A 501 -30.44 -9.71 -24.53
C PRO A 501 -30.75 -10.84 -23.54
N LYS A 502 -32.01 -10.97 -23.12
CA LYS A 502 -32.47 -12.04 -22.21
C LYS A 502 -32.14 -13.46 -22.72
N SER A 503 -31.98 -13.64 -24.02
CA SER A 503 -31.56 -14.90 -24.65
C SER A 503 -30.12 -15.31 -24.34
N LEU A 504 -29.31 -14.40 -23.79
CA LEU A 504 -27.92 -14.66 -23.35
C LEU A 504 -27.83 -14.88 -21.83
N TYR A 505 -28.96 -14.86 -21.10
CA TYR A 505 -28.97 -15.12 -19.67
C TYR A 505 -28.79 -16.61 -19.41
N ARG A 506 -28.00 -16.95 -18.38
CA ARG A 506 -27.84 -18.34 -17.93
C ARG A 506 -29.18 -18.88 -17.43
N THR A 507 -29.43 -20.14 -17.73
CA THR A 507 -30.60 -20.87 -17.24
C THR A 507 -30.53 -21.08 -15.73
N ALA A 508 -31.67 -21.38 -15.10
CA ALA A 508 -31.71 -21.66 -13.67
C ALA A 508 -30.82 -22.87 -13.28
N GLU A 509 -30.73 -23.87 -14.16
CA GLU A 509 -29.93 -25.09 -13.98
C GLU A 509 -28.41 -24.83 -14.06
N GLU A 510 -27.96 -23.94 -14.95
CA GLU A 510 -26.55 -23.51 -15.03
C GLU A 510 -26.11 -22.70 -13.79
N LEU A 511 -27.05 -21.98 -13.17
CA LEU A 511 -26.81 -21.26 -11.92
C LEU A 511 -26.73 -22.19 -10.69
N GLU A 512 -27.06 -23.48 -10.80
CA GLU A 512 -26.98 -24.43 -9.68
C GLU A 512 -25.58 -25.00 -9.42
N ASN A 513 -24.64 -24.85 -10.38
CA ASN A 513 -23.26 -25.36 -10.28
C ASN A 513 -22.24 -24.32 -9.79
N GLU A 514 -22.60 -23.04 -9.76
CA GLU A 514 -21.94 -22.00 -8.94
C GLU A 514 -22.75 -21.85 -7.64
N ASP A 515 -22.19 -21.26 -6.57
CA ASP A 515 -22.80 -21.16 -5.22
C ASP A 515 -24.07 -20.25 -5.14
N ILE A 516 -24.81 -20.09 -6.23
CA ILE A 516 -26.01 -19.25 -6.36
C ILE A 516 -27.27 -19.97 -5.83
N LYS A 517 -27.22 -21.28 -5.61
CA LYS A 517 -28.35 -22.10 -5.12
C LYS A 517 -28.91 -21.65 -3.76
N LEU A 518 -28.07 -21.12 -2.86
CA LEU A 518 -28.53 -20.53 -1.58
C LEU A 518 -29.26 -19.18 -1.73
N TRP A 519 -29.11 -18.47 -2.86
CA TRP A 519 -29.41 -17.04 -2.93
C TRP A 519 -30.82 -16.76 -3.47
N THR A 520 -31.28 -17.55 -4.44
CA THR A 520 -32.61 -17.37 -5.03
C THR A 520 -33.71 -17.66 -4.00
N GLU A 521 -33.57 -18.74 -3.21
CA GLU A 521 -34.56 -19.15 -2.20
C GLU A 521 -34.55 -18.29 -0.94
N THR A 522 -33.40 -17.71 -0.56
CA THR A 522 -33.28 -16.92 0.69
C THR A 522 -33.63 -15.44 0.51
N ILE A 523 -33.61 -14.92 -0.73
CA ILE A 523 -33.75 -13.47 -1.01
C ILE A 523 -35.05 -13.12 -1.74
N TYR A 524 -35.52 -13.96 -2.66
CA TYR A 524 -36.78 -13.73 -3.36
C TYR A 524 -37.92 -14.53 -2.73
N GLN A 525 -38.96 -13.85 -2.25
CA GLN A 525 -40.19 -14.50 -1.81
C GLN A 525 -41.11 -14.74 -3.00
N SER A 526 -41.29 -16.00 -3.37
CA SER A 526 -42.29 -16.41 -4.36
C SER A 526 -43.70 -16.32 -3.77
N ALA A 527 -44.61 -15.64 -4.47
CA ALA A 527 -46.01 -15.48 -4.07
C ALA A 527 -46.96 -15.84 -5.23
N SER A 528 -48.00 -16.62 -4.93
CA SER A 528 -49.05 -17.01 -5.88
C SER A 528 -50.28 -16.13 -5.72
N VAL A 529 -50.35 -15.04 -6.48
CA VAL A 529 -51.46 -14.08 -6.42
C VAL A 529 -52.67 -14.64 -7.16
N PHE A 530 -53.84 -14.68 -6.51
CA PHE A 530 -55.10 -15.11 -7.14
C PHE A 530 -55.90 -13.90 -7.63
N LYS A 531 -56.68 -14.07 -8.70
CA LYS A 531 -57.51 -13.00 -9.28
C LYS A 531 -58.46 -12.41 -8.22
N GLY A 532 -58.28 -11.14 -7.89
CA GLY A 532 -59.09 -10.42 -6.89
C GLY A 532 -58.61 -10.55 -5.44
N ALA A 533 -57.52 -11.26 -5.17
CA ALA A 533 -56.89 -11.36 -3.86
C ALA A 533 -55.47 -10.75 -3.92
N PRO A 534 -55.24 -9.57 -3.31
CA PRO A 534 -53.92 -8.95 -3.33
C PRO A 534 -52.93 -9.73 -2.43
N HIS A 535 -51.63 -9.53 -2.69
CA HIS A 535 -50.55 -9.94 -1.82
C HIS A 535 -49.79 -8.68 -1.40
N GLU A 536 -49.83 -8.34 -0.12
CA GLU A 536 -49.42 -7.05 0.42
C GLU A 536 -48.23 -7.21 1.39
N ILE A 537 -47.20 -6.38 1.17
CA ILE A 537 -45.97 -6.36 1.99
C ILE A 537 -45.89 -5.01 2.71
N PHE A 538 -45.70 -5.03 4.02
CA PHE A 538 -45.50 -3.83 4.83
C PHE A 538 -44.01 -3.60 5.12
N ILE A 539 -43.55 -2.36 4.89
CA ILE A 539 -42.18 -1.92 5.18
C ILE A 539 -42.28 -0.69 6.10
N GLN A 540 -41.73 -0.79 7.30
CA GLN A 540 -41.65 0.35 8.23
C GLN A 540 -40.43 1.21 7.88
N ILE A 541 -40.67 2.47 7.52
CA ILE A 541 -39.61 3.46 7.29
C ILE A 541 -39.39 4.24 8.59
N VAL A 542 -38.18 4.17 9.14
CA VAL A 542 -37.82 4.89 10.38
C VAL A 542 -37.06 6.19 10.07
N GLU A 543 -36.23 6.19 9.04
CA GLU A 543 -35.43 7.34 8.62
C GLU A 543 -35.94 7.91 7.29
N ALA A 544 -36.25 9.21 7.25
CA ALA A 544 -36.75 9.88 6.03
C ALA A 544 -35.75 9.90 4.86
N SER A 545 -34.46 9.72 5.13
CA SER A 545 -33.41 9.54 4.12
C SER A 545 -33.37 8.15 3.49
N SER A 546 -34.22 7.21 3.95
CA SER A 546 -34.28 5.86 3.39
C SER A 546 -34.77 5.86 1.94
N VAL A 547 -34.19 4.97 1.13
CA VAL A 547 -34.65 4.68 -0.23
C VAL A 547 -35.12 3.23 -0.28
N ILE A 548 -36.38 3.02 -0.65
CA ILE A 548 -36.89 1.67 -0.87
C ILE A 548 -36.57 1.27 -2.31
N THR A 549 -36.01 0.08 -2.48
CA THR A 549 -35.76 -0.58 -3.77
C THR A 549 -36.54 -1.88 -3.85
N TRP A 550 -37.23 -2.12 -4.96
CA TRP A 550 -37.89 -3.41 -5.24
C TRP A 550 -37.67 -3.84 -6.70
N ASP A 551 -37.49 -5.14 -6.89
CA ASP A 551 -37.51 -5.80 -8.19
C ASP A 551 -38.19 -7.17 -8.06
N PHE A 552 -38.91 -7.60 -9.09
CA PHE A 552 -39.60 -8.89 -9.13
C PHE A 552 -39.75 -9.38 -10.57
N ASP A 553 -39.89 -10.69 -10.73
CA ASP A 553 -40.12 -11.36 -12.02
C ASP A 553 -41.57 -11.90 -12.07
N VAL A 554 -42.28 -11.64 -13.16
CA VAL A 554 -43.67 -12.08 -13.35
C VAL A 554 -43.69 -13.43 -14.04
N CYS A 555 -43.62 -14.51 -13.25
CA CYS A 555 -43.46 -15.86 -13.79
C CYS A 555 -44.67 -16.39 -14.56
N LYS A 556 -45.90 -15.97 -14.21
CA LYS A 556 -47.15 -16.46 -14.83
C LYS A 556 -48.34 -15.52 -14.59
N GLY A 557 -49.04 -15.15 -15.65
CA GLY A 557 -50.17 -14.23 -15.66
C GLY A 557 -49.77 -12.77 -15.45
N ASP A 558 -50.52 -11.86 -16.07
CA ASP A 558 -50.34 -10.43 -15.88
C ASP A 558 -50.75 -10.00 -14.46
N ILE A 559 -49.98 -9.09 -13.85
CA ILE A 559 -50.25 -8.56 -12.50
C ILE A 559 -50.26 -7.03 -12.49
N VAL A 560 -50.89 -6.46 -11.47
CA VAL A 560 -50.87 -5.00 -11.20
C VAL A 560 -50.16 -4.76 -9.88
N PHE A 561 -49.02 -4.09 -9.95
CA PHE A 561 -48.23 -3.69 -8.78
C PHE A 561 -48.59 -2.27 -8.35
N ASN A 562 -48.77 -2.07 -7.04
CA ASN A 562 -49.19 -0.80 -6.45
C ASN A 562 -48.30 -0.46 -5.25
N ILE A 563 -48.10 0.83 -4.99
CA ILE A 563 -47.36 1.32 -3.83
C ILE A 563 -48.27 2.27 -3.05
N TYR A 564 -48.40 2.00 -1.76
CA TYR A 564 -49.18 2.80 -0.84
C TYR A 564 -48.32 3.30 0.32
N HIS A 565 -48.56 4.54 0.72
CA HIS A 565 -47.98 5.14 1.91
C HIS A 565 -49.07 5.37 2.97
N SER A 566 -48.78 5.08 4.23
CA SER A 566 -49.65 5.35 5.37
C SER A 566 -48.85 5.86 6.55
N LYS A 567 -49.43 6.80 7.30
CA LYS A 567 -48.89 7.29 8.59
C LYS A 567 -49.17 6.34 9.75
N ARG A 568 -49.89 5.23 9.53
CA ARG A 568 -50.25 4.23 10.55
C ARG A 568 -49.80 2.84 10.08
N ALA A 569 -49.25 2.04 11.00
CA ALA A 569 -48.93 0.66 10.70
C ALA A 569 -50.22 -0.19 10.61
N PRO A 570 -50.32 -1.15 9.66
CA PRO A 570 -51.37 -2.16 9.68
C PRO A 570 -51.31 -2.97 10.98
N GLN A 571 -52.47 -3.32 11.54
CA GLN A 571 -52.54 -4.28 12.65
C GLN A 571 -52.36 -5.69 12.08
N PRO A 572 -51.62 -6.60 12.74
CA PRO A 572 -51.61 -8.00 12.35
C PRO A 572 -53.03 -8.57 12.48
N PRO A 573 -53.47 -9.47 11.57
CA PRO A 573 -54.83 -9.99 11.60
C PRO A 573 -55.10 -10.68 12.94
N LYS A 574 -56.17 -10.25 13.63
CA LYS A 574 -56.64 -10.93 14.83
C LYS A 574 -57.04 -12.35 14.44
N LYS A 575 -56.43 -13.32 15.11
CA LYS A 575 -56.74 -14.74 14.90
C LYS A 575 -58.06 -15.04 15.60
N ASP A 576 -59.17 -14.77 14.93
CA ASP A 576 -60.52 -14.98 15.48
C ASP A 576 -60.74 -16.46 15.81
N SER A 577 -60.62 -16.76 17.09
CA SER A 577 -61.00 -18.05 17.66
C SER A 577 -62.52 -18.08 17.81
N LEU A 578 -63.23 -18.53 16.75
CA LEU A 578 -64.49 -19.31 16.78
C LEU A 578 -65.10 -19.39 15.36
N GLY A 579 -65.28 -20.60 14.82
CA GLY A 579 -65.95 -20.79 13.53
C GLY A 579 -65.55 -22.08 12.82
N ALA A 580 -66.14 -23.21 13.22
CA ALA A 580 -66.12 -24.41 12.38
C ALA A 580 -66.90 -24.15 11.08
N HIS A 581 -66.48 -24.80 9.99
CA HIS A 581 -67.03 -24.68 8.62
C HIS A 581 -66.58 -23.45 7.81
N SER A 582 -65.32 -23.50 7.33
CA SER A 582 -65.02 -23.08 5.96
C SER A 582 -63.94 -23.99 5.37
N ILE A 583 -64.03 -24.20 4.06
CA ILE A 583 -63.30 -25.22 3.32
C ILE A 583 -61.79 -24.92 3.36
N THR A 584 -60.99 -25.97 3.59
CA THR A 584 -59.52 -25.90 3.55
C THR A 584 -59.04 -25.52 2.15
N SER A 585 -58.67 -24.25 1.97
CA SER A 585 -57.95 -23.79 0.76
C SER A 585 -56.48 -24.22 0.84
N PRO A 586 -55.95 -24.99 -0.13
CA PRO A 586 -54.58 -25.46 -0.07
C PRO A 586 -53.57 -24.37 -0.48
N GLY A 587 -52.63 -24.05 0.41
CA GLY A 587 -51.26 -23.64 0.03
C GLY A 587 -51.04 -22.29 -0.67
N GLY A 588 -51.81 -21.24 -0.35
CA GLY A 588 -51.57 -19.88 -0.88
C GLY A 588 -51.38 -18.82 0.21
N ASN A 589 -50.15 -18.31 0.37
CA ASN A 589 -49.83 -17.21 1.30
C ASN A 589 -50.29 -15.84 0.75
N ASN A 590 -51.59 -15.64 0.55
CA ASN A 590 -52.12 -14.30 0.23
C ASN A 590 -52.28 -13.49 1.51
N VAL A 591 -51.35 -12.55 1.71
CA VAL A 591 -51.34 -11.64 2.84
C VAL A 591 -52.11 -10.38 2.44
N GLN A 592 -53.21 -10.08 3.14
CA GLN A 592 -53.91 -8.80 3.04
C GLN A 592 -53.78 -8.08 4.39
N LEU A 593 -53.20 -6.87 4.34
CA LEU A 593 -52.89 -6.03 5.49
C LEU A 593 -53.78 -4.79 5.55
N ILE A 594 -54.23 -4.28 4.40
CA ILE A 594 -55.20 -3.19 4.32
C ILE A 594 -56.59 -3.76 4.64
N ASP A 595 -57.06 -3.45 5.84
CA ASP A 595 -58.42 -3.77 6.31
C ASP A 595 -59.46 -3.07 5.41
N LYS A 596 -60.60 -3.74 5.17
CA LYS A 596 -61.75 -3.19 4.43
C LYS A 596 -62.28 -1.88 5.01
N ALA A 597 -61.98 -1.57 6.28
CA ALA A 597 -62.31 -0.31 6.92
C ALA A 597 -61.44 0.89 6.48
N TRP A 598 -60.28 0.67 5.85
CA TRP A 598 -59.34 1.73 5.47
C TRP A 598 -59.77 2.45 4.19
N GLN A 599 -59.69 3.78 4.19
CA GLN A 599 -60.12 4.61 3.06
C GLN A 599 -58.91 5.21 2.31
N LEU A 600 -58.82 4.96 1.00
CA LEU A 600 -57.84 5.58 0.11
C LEU A 600 -58.02 7.10 0.10
N GLY A 601 -56.92 7.84 0.22
CA GLY A 601 -56.90 9.30 0.36
C GLY A 601 -57.06 9.79 1.80
N ARG A 602 -57.36 8.90 2.77
CA ARG A 602 -57.53 9.26 4.19
C ARG A 602 -56.60 8.48 5.11
N ASP A 603 -56.65 7.15 5.08
CA ASP A 603 -55.84 6.28 5.94
C ASP A 603 -54.53 5.86 5.23
N TYR A 604 -54.57 5.78 3.91
CA TYR A 604 -53.42 5.53 3.04
C TYR A 604 -53.55 6.28 1.71
N SER A 605 -52.42 6.55 1.05
CA SER A 605 -52.34 7.27 -0.22
C SER A 605 -51.55 6.45 -1.25
N MET A 606 -51.98 6.45 -2.50
CA MET A 606 -51.23 5.87 -3.61
C MET A 606 -50.01 6.75 -3.93
N VAL A 607 -48.82 6.15 -4.05
CA VAL A 607 -47.57 6.88 -4.28
C VAL A 607 -47.32 7.10 -5.77
N GLU A 608 -47.48 6.06 -6.57
CA GLU A 608 -47.27 6.06 -8.02
C GLU A 608 -48.48 5.44 -8.74
N SER A 609 -48.64 5.73 -10.03
CA SER A 609 -49.65 5.09 -10.86
C SER A 609 -49.46 3.57 -10.90
N PRO A 610 -50.55 2.77 -10.93
CA PRO A 610 -50.46 1.31 -10.94
C PRO A 610 -49.60 0.78 -12.09
N LEU A 611 -48.64 -0.09 -11.78
CA LEU A 611 -47.77 -0.70 -12.77
C LEU A 611 -48.38 -2.02 -13.26
N ILE A 612 -48.85 -2.03 -14.50
CA ILE A 612 -49.27 -3.25 -15.19
C ILE A 612 -48.00 -3.97 -15.66
N CYS A 613 -47.81 -5.20 -15.18
CA CYS A 613 -46.65 -6.05 -15.49
C CYS A 613 -47.14 -7.32 -16.18
N LYS A 614 -46.58 -7.66 -17.34
CA LYS A 614 -47.02 -8.82 -18.13
C LYS A 614 -46.29 -10.10 -17.78
N GLU A 615 -46.87 -11.24 -18.12
CA GLU A 615 -46.19 -12.55 -18.04
C GLU A 615 -44.81 -12.52 -18.75
N GLY A 616 -43.76 -12.99 -18.05
CA GLY A 616 -42.38 -12.97 -18.53
C GLY A 616 -41.63 -11.64 -18.37
N GLU A 617 -42.28 -10.59 -17.88
CA GLU A 617 -41.60 -9.32 -17.56
C GLU A 617 -40.79 -9.42 -16.27
N SER A 618 -39.62 -8.79 -16.31
CA SER A 618 -38.73 -8.61 -15.17
C SER A 618 -38.79 -7.14 -14.80
N VAL A 619 -39.51 -6.79 -13.73
CA VAL A 619 -39.57 -5.40 -13.26
C VAL A 619 -38.23 -5.09 -12.61
N GLN A 620 -37.35 -4.40 -13.36
CA GLN A 620 -36.05 -3.95 -12.87
C GLN A 620 -36.23 -2.88 -11.78
N VAL A 621 -35.19 -2.72 -10.94
CA VAL A 621 -35.25 -1.98 -9.66
C VAL A 621 -35.90 -0.61 -9.83
N ARG A 622 -37.11 -0.47 -9.26
CA ARG A 622 -37.82 0.80 -9.09
C ARG A 622 -37.74 1.25 -7.64
N THR A 623 -37.96 2.55 -7.41
CA THR A 623 -37.59 3.19 -6.15
C THR A 623 -38.42 4.38 -5.77
N MET A 624 -38.64 4.51 -4.47
CA MET A 624 -39.22 5.68 -3.83
C MET A 624 -38.24 6.19 -2.77
N SER A 625 -37.84 7.46 -2.87
CA SER A 625 -37.23 8.18 -1.74
C SER A 625 -38.31 8.48 -0.72
N ALA A 626 -38.06 8.23 0.56
CA ALA A 626 -39.02 8.48 1.65
C ALA A 626 -39.14 9.99 2.01
N ILE A 627 -39.35 10.84 0.99
CA ILE A 627 -39.59 12.26 1.17
C ILE A 627 -40.96 12.42 1.84
N CYS A 628 -40.94 12.60 3.16
CA CYS A 628 -42.02 13.27 3.84
C CYS A 628 -42.15 14.68 3.26
N THR A 629 -43.09 14.88 2.34
CA THR A 629 -43.74 16.17 2.20
C THR A 629 -44.46 16.47 3.51
N LEU A 630 -43.71 17.11 4.41
CA LEU A 630 -44.29 18.09 5.32
C LEU A 630 -44.81 19.22 4.44
N ASP A 631 -46.07 19.09 4.02
CA ASP A 631 -46.88 20.27 3.71
C ASP A 631 -46.84 21.15 4.96
N LEU A 632 -46.36 22.39 4.78
CA LEU A 632 -46.29 23.44 5.81
C LEU A 632 -47.66 24.10 6.00
#